data_AF-A0AA97NRS6-F1
#
_entry.id   AF-A0AA97NRS6-F1
#
_cell.length_a   1.000
_cell.length_b   1.000
_cell.length_c   1.000
_cell.angle_alpha   90.00
_cell.angle_beta   90.00
_cell.angle_gamma   90.00
#
_symmetry.space_group_name_H-M   'P 1'
#
loop_
_entity.id
_entity.type
_entity.pdbx_description
1 polymer ?
#
loop_
_entity_poly.entity_id
_entity_poly.type
_entity_poly.pdbx_seq_one_letter_code
_entity_poly.pdbx_strand_id
1 'polypeptide(L)'
;MARAVRPGFKGYLRKGRPAPEISDTQAPSPEENASFWSRLVFAWPIPLLAVGFCRPLECNDISLIPESRSADKTVQKVVHEFRNGVRQKYPLARALYASSKADF
;
A
#
# COMPACT_ATOMS: atom_id res chain seq x y z
N MET A 1 49.45 -31.21 -18.15
CA MET A 1 48.20 -31.55 -18.83
C MET A 1 47.02 -31.16 -17.95
N ALA A 2 46.11 -30.35 -18.49
CA ALA A 2 45.01 -29.72 -17.78
C ALA A 2 43.77 -30.61 -17.70
N ARG A 3 42.95 -30.42 -16.65
CA ARG A 3 41.50 -30.42 -16.82
C ARG A 3 40.82 -29.57 -15.74
N ALA A 4 40.66 -28.28 -16.02
CA ALA A 4 39.78 -27.42 -15.24
C ALA A 4 38.32 -27.86 -15.50
N VAL A 5 37.64 -28.32 -14.46
CA VAL A 5 36.23 -28.68 -14.51
C VAL A 5 35.43 -27.38 -14.68
N ARG A 6 34.91 -27.15 -15.90
CA ARG A 6 33.98 -26.05 -16.17
C ARG A 6 32.65 -26.37 -15.47
N PRO A 7 32.16 -25.54 -14.52
CA PRO A 7 30.81 -25.73 -14.01
C PRO A 7 29.81 -25.47 -15.14
N GLY A 8 29.00 -26.47 -15.44
CA GLY A 8 27.99 -26.40 -16.49
C GLY A 8 26.96 -25.30 -16.24
N PHE A 9 26.44 -24.73 -17.33
CA PHE A 9 25.47 -23.64 -17.41
C PHE A 9 24.16 -23.84 -16.59
N LYS A 10 23.90 -25.06 -16.09
CA LYS A 10 22.71 -25.43 -15.31
C LYS A 10 22.70 -24.92 -13.86
N GLY A 11 23.81 -24.43 -13.32
CA GLY A 11 23.92 -24.03 -11.90
C GLY A 11 23.30 -22.67 -11.52
N TYR A 12 22.97 -21.82 -12.49
CA TYR A 12 22.56 -20.43 -12.21
C TYR A 12 21.06 -20.24 -11.95
N LEU A 13 20.22 -21.27 -12.14
CA LEU A 13 18.75 -21.11 -12.13
C LEU A 13 18.08 -21.42 -10.78
N ARG A 14 18.83 -21.66 -9.71
CA ARG A 14 18.26 -22.05 -8.40
C ARG A 14 18.93 -21.40 -7.20
N LYS A 15 19.32 -20.13 -7.27
CA LYS A 15 19.43 -19.32 -6.05
C LYS A 15 18.04 -18.78 -5.76
N GLY A 16 17.26 -19.51 -4.94
CA GLY A 16 16.04 -18.95 -4.36
C GLY A 16 16.41 -17.63 -3.70
N ARG A 17 15.66 -16.56 -3.96
CA ARG A 17 15.92 -15.28 -3.29
C ARG A 17 15.84 -15.55 -1.78
N PRO A 18 16.82 -15.09 -0.98
CA PRO A 18 16.70 -15.17 0.46
C PRO A 18 15.40 -14.47 0.87
N ALA A 19 14.67 -15.08 1.81
CA ALA A 19 13.45 -14.48 2.32
C ALA A 19 13.79 -13.07 2.83
N PRO A 20 12.97 -12.05 2.51
CA PRO A 20 13.22 -10.69 2.97
C PRO A 20 13.22 -10.67 4.51
N GLU A 21 14.25 -10.03 5.07
CA GLU A 21 14.40 -9.84 6.51
C GLU A 21 13.19 -9.10 7.08
N ILE A 22 12.80 -9.44 8.29
CA ILE A 22 11.70 -8.78 9.00
C ILE A 22 12.20 -7.38 9.37
N SER A 23 11.51 -6.35 8.91
CA SER A 23 11.78 -4.98 9.32
C SER A 23 11.21 -4.76 10.72
N ASP A 24 12.01 -4.21 11.63
CA ASP A 24 11.57 -3.88 13.00
C ASP A 24 10.54 -2.73 13.05
N THR A 25 10.36 -1.98 11.95
CA THR A 25 9.48 -0.80 11.87
C THR A 25 8.54 -0.88 10.67
N GLN A 26 7.29 -0.45 10.86
CA GLN A 26 6.33 -0.32 9.78
C GLN A 26 6.78 0.73 8.76
N ALA A 27 6.87 0.33 7.50
CA ALA A 27 7.22 1.23 6.41
C ALA A 27 6.05 2.15 6.03
N PRO A 28 6.34 3.36 5.51
CA PRO A 28 5.31 4.21 4.90
C PRO A 28 4.66 3.52 3.69
N SER A 29 3.42 3.89 3.37
CA SER A 29 2.68 3.27 2.27
C SER A 29 3.39 3.45 0.92
N PRO A 30 3.69 2.35 0.20
CA PRO A 30 4.23 2.45 -1.16
C PRO A 30 3.21 3.05 -2.15
N GLU A 31 1.92 3.14 -1.79
CA GLU A 31 0.90 3.79 -2.61
C GLU A 31 1.20 5.28 -2.84
N GLU A 32 1.69 5.99 -1.82
CA GLU A 32 1.95 7.44 -1.90
C GLU A 32 3.12 7.77 -2.83
N ASN A 33 4.15 6.92 -2.87
CA ASN A 33 5.31 7.09 -3.75
C ASN A 33 5.15 6.45 -5.13
N ALA A 34 4.06 5.71 -5.37
CA ALA A 34 3.85 5.03 -6.66
C ALA A 34 3.49 6.02 -7.78
N SER A 35 4.15 5.85 -8.94
CA SER A 35 3.79 6.54 -10.18
C SER A 35 2.36 6.21 -10.61
N PHE A 36 1.74 7.11 -11.40
CA PHE A 36 0.38 6.94 -11.92
C PHE A 36 0.13 5.56 -12.57
N TRP A 37 1.05 5.10 -13.43
CA TRP A 37 0.94 3.77 -14.07
C TRP A 37 0.97 2.61 -13.07
N SER A 38 1.76 2.72 -12.00
CA SER A 38 1.84 1.70 -10.95
C SER A 38 0.55 1.66 -10.12
N ARG A 39 -0.09 2.82 -9.89
CA ARG A 39 -1.42 2.89 -9.26
C ARG A 39 -2.51 2.29 -10.15
N LEU A 40 -2.45 2.55 -11.47
CA LEU A 40 -3.42 2.03 -12.44
C LEU A 40 -3.38 0.49 -12.56
N VAL A 41 -2.18 -0.08 -12.63
CA VAL A 41 -1.97 -1.53 -12.78
C VAL A 41 -1.87 -2.25 -11.42
N PHE A 42 -2.07 -1.53 -10.31
CA PHE A 42 -1.91 -2.07 -8.95
C PHE A 42 -0.57 -2.80 -8.77
N ALA A 43 0.52 -2.20 -9.26
CA ALA A 43 1.86 -2.78 -9.18
C ALA A 43 2.57 -2.46 -7.85
N TRP A 44 2.10 -1.45 -7.12
CA TRP A 44 2.64 -1.02 -5.84
C TRP A 44 2.57 -2.05 -4.67
N PRO A 45 1.62 -2.99 -4.58
CA PRO A 45 1.58 -4.00 -3.52
C PRO A 45 2.37 -5.28 -3.87
N ILE A 46 2.94 -5.39 -5.07
CA ILE A 46 3.77 -6.54 -5.48
C ILE A 46 4.87 -6.91 -4.47
N PRO A 47 5.64 -5.98 -3.85
CA PRO A 47 6.63 -6.36 -2.84
C PRO A 47 6.00 -7.06 -1.63
N LEU A 48 4.81 -6.65 -1.18
CA LEU A 48 4.09 -7.29 -0.08
C LEU A 48 3.67 -8.72 -0.44
N LEU A 49 3.20 -8.92 -1.68
CA LEU A 49 2.86 -10.26 -2.18
C LEU A 49 4.07 -11.19 -2.25
N ALA A 50 5.24 -10.66 -2.62
CA ALA A 50 6.48 -11.43 -2.63
C ALA A 50 6.90 -11.88 -1.20
N VAL A 51 6.74 -11.00 -0.20
CA VAL A 51 7.00 -11.35 1.22
C VAL A 51 6.04 -12.46 1.66
N GLY A 52 4.73 -12.27 1.43
CA GLY A 52 3.70 -13.24 1.80
C GLY A 52 3.82 -14.59 1.09
N PHE A 53 4.44 -14.62 -0.10
CA PHE A 53 4.76 -15.85 -0.81
C PHE A 53 5.94 -16.61 -0.18
N CYS A 54 6.91 -15.89 0.37
CA CYS A 54 8.11 -16.48 0.97
C CYS A 54 7.92 -16.87 2.44
N ARG A 55 7.14 -16.09 3.21
CA ARG A 55 6.91 -16.29 4.64
C ARG A 55 5.52 -15.80 5.06
N PRO A 56 4.97 -16.26 6.20
CA PRO A 56 3.76 -15.65 6.76
C PRO A 56 3.98 -14.16 7.04
N LEU A 57 2.96 -13.36 6.75
CA LEU A 57 2.98 -11.91 6.97
C LEU A 57 2.91 -11.60 8.46
N GLU A 58 3.69 -10.61 8.88
CA GLU A 58 3.66 -10.07 10.24
C GLU A 58 3.02 -8.68 10.24
N CYS A 59 2.61 -8.19 11.42
CA CYS A 59 2.01 -6.86 11.56
C CYS A 59 2.95 -5.73 11.12
N ASN A 60 4.26 -5.96 11.19
CA ASN A 60 5.28 -4.99 10.79
C ASN A 60 5.42 -4.88 9.25
N ASP A 61 5.00 -5.92 8.51
CA ASP A 61 5.02 -5.90 7.03
C ASP A 61 3.86 -5.09 6.45
N ILE A 62 2.81 -4.87 7.26
CA ILE A 62 1.66 -4.06 6.87
C ILE A 62 2.07 -2.59 6.92
N SER A 63 2.01 -1.94 5.76
CA SER A 63 2.36 -0.53 5.64
C SER A 63 1.36 0.36 6.38
N LEU A 64 1.85 1.51 6.86
CA LEU A 64 1.01 2.54 7.46
C LEU A 64 0.02 3.10 6.43
N ILE A 65 -1.14 3.54 6.91
CA ILE A 65 -2.17 4.13 6.05
C ILE A 65 -1.68 5.50 5.54
N PRO A 66 -1.82 5.79 4.23
CA PRO A 66 -1.58 7.11 3.67
C PRO A 66 -2.29 8.21 4.45
N GLU A 67 -1.62 9.33 4.71
CA GLU A 67 -2.23 10.43 5.46
C GLU A 67 -3.43 11.02 4.70
N SER A 68 -3.40 10.93 3.37
CA SER A 68 -4.49 11.32 2.46
C SER A 68 -5.81 10.58 2.72
N ARG A 69 -5.74 9.32 3.20
CA ARG A 69 -6.90 8.46 3.52
C ARG A 69 -7.15 8.33 5.03
N SER A 70 -6.51 9.17 5.84
CA SER A 70 -6.69 9.13 7.30
C SER A 70 -8.14 9.40 7.71
N ALA A 71 -8.55 8.74 8.80
CA ALA A 71 -9.87 8.95 9.39
C ALA A 71 -10.04 10.40 9.87
N ASP A 72 -8.99 10.99 10.44
CA ASP A 72 -9.02 12.36 10.95
C ASP A 72 -9.35 13.37 9.86
N LYS A 73 -8.69 13.30 8.69
CA LYS A 73 -8.98 14.22 7.58
C LYS A 73 -10.40 14.02 7.04
N THR A 74 -10.85 12.77 6.97
CA THR A 74 -12.21 12.44 6.51
C THR A 74 -13.26 12.99 7.46
N VAL A 75 -13.09 12.77 8.77
CA VAL A 75 -13.99 13.27 9.81
C VAL A 75 -13.99 14.79 9.83
N GLN A 76 -12.83 15.45 9.73
CA GLN A 76 -12.75 16.91 9.68
C GLN A 76 -13.54 17.49 8.50
N LYS A 77 -13.43 16.90 7.30
CA LYS A 77 -14.23 17.31 6.13
C LYS A 77 -15.73 17.15 6.38
N VAL A 78 -16.16 15.98 6.88
CA VAL A 78 -17.58 15.70 7.17
C VAL A 78 -18.14 16.66 8.21
N VAL A 79 -17.41 16.88 9.31
CA VAL A 79 -17.82 17.79 10.39
C VAL A 79 -17.88 19.23 9.91
N HIS A 80 -16.94 19.65 9.07
CA HIS A 80 -16.93 20.98 8.46
C HIS A 80 -18.19 21.22 7.61
N GLU A 81 -18.49 20.29 6.70
CA GLU A 81 -19.69 20.35 5.84
C GLU A 81 -20.98 20.28 6.66
N PHE A 82 -21.01 19.44 7.70
CA PHE A 82 -22.17 19.34 8.59
C PHE A 82 -22.44 20.65 9.31
N ARG A 83 -21.40 21.30 9.85
CA ARG A 83 -21.50 22.60 10.53
C ARG A 83 -21.96 23.72 9.60
N ASN A 84 -21.51 23.72 8.35
CA ASN A 84 -21.93 24.68 7.34
C ASN A 84 -23.40 24.47 6.93
N GLY A 85 -23.88 23.22 6.97
CA GLY A 85 -25.20 22.81 6.51
C GLY A 85 -26.29 22.66 7.57
N VAL A 86 -26.05 22.97 8.86
CA VAL A 86 -26.97 22.65 9.98
C VAL A 86 -28.41 23.15 9.76
N ARG A 87 -28.60 24.28 9.07
CA ARG A 87 -29.92 24.87 8.80
C ARG A 87 -30.64 24.27 7.60
N GLN A 88 -30.00 23.37 6.84
CA GLN A 88 -30.57 22.79 5.63
C GLN A 88 -31.40 21.53 5.94
N LYS A 89 -32.23 21.13 4.98
CA LYS A 89 -32.99 19.88 5.04
C LYS A 89 -32.02 18.70 4.85
N TYR A 90 -32.00 17.78 5.81
CA TYR A 90 -31.09 16.61 5.87
C TYR A 90 -29.58 16.97 5.92
N PRO A 91 -29.13 17.68 6.97
CA PRO A 91 -27.76 18.20 7.05
C PRO A 91 -26.70 17.08 7.02
N LEU A 92 -26.97 15.93 7.65
CA LEU A 92 -26.04 14.80 7.70
C LEU A 92 -25.88 14.11 6.34
N ALA A 93 -26.99 13.75 5.68
CA ALA A 93 -26.95 13.08 4.39
C ALA A 93 -26.24 13.94 3.33
N ARG A 94 -26.49 15.26 3.36
CA ARG A 94 -25.82 16.20 2.48
C ARG A 94 -24.32 16.32 2.79
N ALA A 95 -23.93 16.39 4.06
CA ALA A 95 -22.52 16.47 4.45
C ALA A 95 -21.74 15.24 4.00
N LEU A 96 -22.31 14.03 4.19
CA LEU A 96 -21.72 12.78 3.71
C LEU A 96 -21.60 12.75 2.18
N TYR A 97 -22.64 13.18 1.47
CA TYR A 97 -22.58 13.27 0.02
C TYR A 97 -21.51 14.27 -0.45
N ALA A 98 -21.46 15.45 0.16
CA ALA A 98 -20.49 16.49 -0.18
C ALA A 98 -19.04 16.06 0.08
N SER A 99 -18.77 15.38 1.20
CA SER A 99 -17.42 14.89 1.52
C SER A 99 -16.96 13.78 0.59
N SER A 100 -17.86 12.87 0.21
CA SER A 100 -17.52 11.68 -0.59
C SER A 100 -17.61 11.90 -2.10
N LYS A 101 -18.23 13.00 -2.56
CA LYS A 101 -18.39 13.30 -4.00
C LYS A 101 -17.07 13.38 -4.77
N ALA A 102 -15.95 13.66 -4.12
CA ALA A 102 -14.64 13.67 -4.81
C ALA A 102 -14.14 12.26 -5.17
N ASP A 103 -14.62 11.25 -4.45
CA ASP A 103 -14.19 9.85 -4.59
C ASP A 103 -15.17 9.00 -5.44
N PHE A 104 -16.41 9.50 -5.66
CA PHE A 104 -17.47 8.88 -6.47
C PHE A 104 -17.66 9.59 -7.81
#